data_AF-A0A7S2JAP8-F1
#
_entry.id   AF-A0A7S2JAP8-F1
#
_cell.length_a   1.000
_cell.length_b   1.000
_cell.length_c   1.000
_cell.angle_alpha   90.00
_cell.angle_beta   90.00
_cell.angle_gamma   90.00
#
_symmetry.space_group_name_H-M   'P 1'
#
loop_
_entity.id
_entity.type
_entity.pdbx_description
1 polymer ?
#
loop_
_entity_poly.entity_id
_entity_poly.type
_entity_poly.pdbx_seq_one_letter_code
_entity_poly.pdbx_strand_id
1 'polypeptide(L)'
;PGRELLFCPIQGLPIVRSQRVRAMPGFHLLSLDAGKEALARGSYDAYGDSFPCNNLEYLHPDDKVFICPEDHKAFLNQMSMQYHRYIRHELEDRKEERKRLRARAAERKARSEAQAAQAQQ
;
A
#
# COMPACT_ATOMS: atom_id res chain seq x y z
N PRO A 1 -1.94 -13.05 20.71
CA PRO A 1 -2.15 -12.66 19.29
C PRO A 1 -3.64 -12.83 18.89
N GLY A 2 -4.42 -11.75 18.81
CA GLY A 2 -5.84 -11.87 18.42
C GLY A 2 -6.85 -10.84 18.96
N ARG A 3 -6.41 -9.74 19.57
CA ARG A 3 -7.31 -8.66 20.04
C ARG A 3 -6.76 -7.27 19.73
N GLU A 4 -6.15 -7.10 18.58
CA GLU A 4 -5.79 -5.75 18.15
C GLU A 4 -7.08 -5.04 17.75
N LEU A 5 -7.43 -4.00 18.49
CA LEU A 5 -8.58 -3.16 18.19
C LEU A 5 -8.23 -2.34 16.95
N LEU A 6 -9.01 -2.52 15.89
CA LEU A 6 -8.91 -1.70 14.69
C LEU A 6 -9.76 -0.46 14.88
N PHE A 7 -9.25 0.70 14.52
CA PHE A 7 -9.95 1.97 14.64
C PHE A 7 -10.35 2.47 13.26
N CYS A 8 -11.54 3.06 13.17
CA CYS A 8 -12.00 3.71 11.95
C CYS A 8 -11.18 4.97 11.72
N PRO A 9 -10.54 5.16 10.56
CA PRO A 9 -9.70 6.32 10.30
C PRO A 9 -10.48 7.63 10.17
N ILE A 10 -11.80 7.56 9.93
CA ILE A 10 -12.67 8.73 9.79
C ILE A 10 -13.18 9.19 11.16
N GLN A 11 -13.70 8.25 11.95
CA GLN A 11 -14.36 8.55 13.23
C GLN A 11 -13.41 8.45 14.44
N GLY A 12 -12.26 7.79 14.30
CA GLY A 12 -11.37 7.48 15.43
C GLY A 12 -11.94 6.49 16.43
N LEU A 13 -13.06 5.82 16.11
CA LEU A 13 -13.74 4.87 16.99
C LEU A 13 -13.35 3.42 16.69
N PRO A 14 -13.36 2.51 17.68
CA PRO A 14 -13.13 1.09 17.46
C PRO A 14 -14.13 0.50 16.46
N ILE A 15 -13.62 -0.29 15.52
CA ILE A 15 -14.43 -1.02 14.53
C ILE A 15 -14.93 -2.31 15.17
N VAL A 16 -16.25 -2.43 15.27
CA VAL A 16 -16.92 -3.67 15.70
C VAL A 16 -16.85 -4.68 14.55
N ARG A 17 -16.47 -5.94 14.84
CA ARG A 17 -16.26 -6.98 13.81
C ARG A 17 -17.48 -7.22 12.91
N SER A 18 -18.69 -7.10 13.45
CA SER A 18 -19.94 -7.28 12.72
C SER A 18 -20.39 -6.05 11.93
N GLN A 19 -19.75 -4.89 12.14
CA GLN A 19 -20.13 -3.61 11.54
C GLN A 19 -18.93 -2.95 10.88
N ARG A 20 -18.29 -3.69 9.98
CA ARG A 20 -17.12 -3.23 9.24
C ARG A 20 -17.30 -3.45 7.76
N VAL A 21 -16.78 -2.50 7.00
CA VAL A 21 -16.82 -2.51 5.54
C VAL A 21 -15.47 -2.11 5.00
N ARG A 22 -15.19 -2.52 3.78
CA ARG A 22 -14.03 -2.09 3.01
C ARG A 22 -14.49 -1.12 1.92
N ALA A 23 -13.94 0.08 1.91
CA ALA A 23 -14.28 1.10 0.92
C ALA A 23 -13.58 0.79 -0.42
N MET A 24 -14.30 0.86 -1.53
CA MET A 24 -13.77 0.58 -2.86
C MET A 24 -13.71 1.87 -3.70
N PRO A 25 -12.61 2.12 -4.44
CA PRO A 25 -11.46 1.23 -4.69
C PRO A 25 -10.30 1.38 -3.68
N GLY A 26 -10.48 2.15 -2.60
CA GLY A 26 -9.38 2.45 -1.67
C GLY A 26 -8.85 1.23 -0.89
N PHE A 27 -9.68 0.21 -0.69
CA PHE A 27 -9.45 -0.96 0.17
C PHE A 27 -9.24 -0.63 1.65
N HIS A 28 -9.62 0.55 2.14
CA HIS A 28 -9.51 0.90 3.56
C HIS A 28 -10.65 0.29 4.37
N LEU A 29 -10.32 -0.18 5.58
CA LEU A 29 -11.31 -0.70 6.53
C LEU A 29 -11.97 0.45 7.29
N LEU A 30 -13.29 0.51 7.23
CA LEU A 30 -14.12 1.52 7.90
C LEU A 30 -15.17 0.86 8.81
N SER A 31 -15.68 1.62 9.77
CA SER A 31 -16.96 1.28 10.42
C SER A 31 -18.09 1.34 9.37
N LEU A 32 -19.16 0.57 9.59
CA LEU A 32 -20.30 0.57 8.68
C LEU A 32 -20.89 1.97 8.48
N ASP A 33 -21.02 2.74 9.54
CA ASP A 33 -21.60 4.08 9.49
C ASP A 33 -20.72 5.04 8.69
N ALA A 34 -19.41 5.06 8.97
CA ALA A 34 -18.47 5.89 8.23
C ALA A 34 -18.39 5.46 6.75
N GLY A 35 -18.50 4.15 6.46
CA GLY A 35 -18.57 3.65 5.09
C GLY A 35 -19.83 4.13 4.35
N LYS A 36 -21.00 4.10 4.99
CA LYS A 36 -22.25 4.61 4.39
C LYS A 36 -22.16 6.10 4.09
N GLU A 37 -21.59 6.88 5.01
CA GLU A 37 -21.34 8.31 4.78
C GLU A 37 -20.37 8.53 3.61
N ALA A 38 -19.28 7.75 3.56
CA ALA A 38 -18.32 7.81 2.46
C ALA A 38 -18.98 7.51 1.11
N LEU A 39 -19.83 6.48 1.05
CA LEU A 39 -20.55 6.11 -0.16
C LEU A 39 -21.55 7.18 -0.59
N ALA A 40 -22.27 7.79 0.35
CA ALA A 40 -23.22 8.86 0.06
C ALA A 40 -22.52 10.12 -0.47
N ARG A 41 -21.33 10.44 0.05
CA ARG A 41 -20.50 11.56 -0.41
C ARG A 41 -19.74 11.25 -1.71
N GLY A 42 -19.54 9.97 -2.02
CA GLY A 42 -18.67 9.50 -3.11
C GLY A 42 -17.17 9.56 -2.77
N SER A 43 -16.81 9.99 -1.55
CA SER A 43 -15.43 10.10 -1.07
C SER A 43 -15.36 10.07 0.46
N TYR A 44 -14.15 9.89 0.99
CA TYR A 44 -13.84 9.98 2.42
C TYR A 44 -12.42 10.43 2.66
N ASP A 45 -12.21 11.09 3.80
CA ASP A 45 -10.89 11.53 4.23
C ASP A 45 -10.34 10.58 5.28
N ALA A 46 -9.15 10.05 5.04
CA ALA A 46 -8.47 9.11 5.92
C ALA A 46 -6.96 9.26 5.78
N TYR A 47 -6.21 9.04 6.85
CA TYR A 47 -4.74 9.03 6.81
C TYR A 47 -4.08 10.30 6.20
N GLY A 48 -4.78 11.44 6.24
CA GLY A 48 -4.32 12.72 5.69
C GLY A 48 -4.67 12.97 4.22
N ASP A 49 -5.31 12.02 3.54
CA ASP A 49 -5.67 12.10 2.12
C ASP A 49 -7.19 11.91 1.90
N SER A 50 -7.68 12.37 0.75
CA SER A 50 -9.06 12.13 0.31
C SER A 50 -9.13 11.01 -0.73
N PHE A 51 -9.99 10.03 -0.50
CA PHE A 51 -10.14 8.84 -1.33
C PHE A 51 -11.55 8.74 -1.92
N PRO A 52 -11.69 8.29 -3.19
CA PRO A 52 -13.00 8.00 -3.74
C PRO A 52 -13.63 6.77 -3.09
N CYS A 53 -14.95 6.79 -2.94
CA CYS A 53 -15.76 5.67 -2.45
C CYS A 53 -16.94 5.42 -3.38
N ASN A 54 -16.75 4.49 -4.30
CA ASN A 54 -17.76 4.14 -5.30
C ASN A 54 -18.66 3.00 -4.82
N ASN A 55 -18.14 2.16 -3.92
CA ASN A 55 -18.87 1.02 -3.38
C ASN A 55 -18.30 0.61 -2.01
N LEU A 56 -19.07 -0.18 -1.26
CA LEU A 56 -18.67 -0.81 -0.02
C LEU A 56 -18.71 -2.33 -0.17
N GLU A 57 -17.65 -2.98 0.27
CA GLU A 57 -17.61 -4.42 0.45
C GLU A 57 -17.86 -4.75 1.91
N TYR A 58 -18.95 -5.48 2.18
CA TYR A 58 -19.32 -5.91 3.51
C TYR A 58 -18.51 -7.13 3.91
N LEU A 59 -17.87 -7.06 5.07
CA LEU A 59 -17.04 -8.16 5.55
C LEU A 59 -17.82 -9.03 6.54
N HIS A 60 -17.64 -10.34 6.45
CA HIS A 60 -18.22 -11.27 7.41
C HIS A 60 -17.58 -11.03 8.80
N PRO A 61 -18.32 -11.22 9.92
CA PRO A 61 -17.76 -11.06 11.26
C PRO A 61 -16.51 -11.93 11.53
N ASP A 62 -16.44 -13.09 10.89
CA ASP A 62 -15.33 -14.04 11.03
C ASP A 62 -14.15 -13.76 10.09
N ASP A 63 -14.29 -12.81 9.15
CA ASP A 63 -13.21 -12.49 8.22
C ASP A 63 -11.99 -11.95 8.97
N LYS A 64 -10.82 -12.51 8.69
CA LYS A 64 -9.58 -11.97 9.21
C LYS A 64 -9.05 -10.94 8.23
N VAL A 65 -8.87 -9.71 8.72
CA VAL A 65 -8.30 -8.62 7.94
C VAL A 65 -6.83 -8.42 8.28
N PHE A 66 -6.04 -8.15 7.26
CA PHE A 66 -4.60 -7.89 7.32
C PHE A 66 -4.36 -6.51 6.72
N ILE A 67 -3.83 -5.59 7.52
CA ILE A 67 -3.60 -4.20 7.11
C ILE A 67 -2.15 -4.05 6.67
N CYS A 68 -1.93 -3.44 5.50
CA CYS A 68 -0.59 -3.06 5.06
C CYS A 68 -0.10 -1.89 5.92
N PRO A 69 1.10 -1.96 6.52
CA PRO A 69 1.57 -0.90 7.42
C PRO A 69 1.97 0.39 6.70
N GLU A 70 2.29 0.33 5.40
CA GLU A 70 2.71 1.50 4.63
C GLU A 70 1.54 2.35 4.12
N ASP A 71 0.47 1.73 3.61
CA ASP A 71 -0.66 2.42 2.96
C ASP A 71 -2.04 2.13 3.57
N HIS A 72 -2.08 1.39 4.68
CA HIS A 72 -3.28 1.08 5.45
C HIS A 72 -4.39 0.35 4.69
N LYS A 73 -4.08 -0.27 3.54
CA LYS A 73 -5.02 -1.10 2.80
C LYS A 73 -5.32 -2.41 3.54
N ALA A 74 -6.59 -2.79 3.55
CA ALA A 74 -7.10 -3.99 4.19
C ALA A 74 -7.26 -5.14 3.19
N PHE A 75 -6.65 -6.27 3.51
CA PHE A 75 -6.70 -7.51 2.74
C PHE A 75 -7.34 -8.62 3.57
N LEU A 76 -8.03 -9.55 2.91
CA LEU A 76 -8.63 -10.74 3.55
C LEU A 76 -7.65 -11.91 3.70
N ASN A 77 -6.47 -11.80 3.08
CA ASN A 77 -5.44 -12.83 3.10
C ASN A 77 -4.06 -12.20 3.36
N GLN A 78 -3.32 -12.78 4.30
CA GLN A 78 -1.96 -12.36 4.64
C GLN A 78 -1.03 -12.39 3.42
N MET A 79 -1.13 -13.44 2.60
CA MET A 79 -0.28 -13.58 1.41
C MET A 79 -0.57 -12.48 0.39
N SER A 80 -1.83 -12.06 0.25
CA SER A 80 -2.20 -10.96 -0.64
C SER A 80 -1.66 -9.62 -0.15
N MET A 81 -1.70 -9.36 1.17
CA MET A 81 -1.08 -8.17 1.76
C MET A 81 0.44 -8.17 1.57
N GLN A 82 1.09 -9.31 1.83
CA GLN A 82 2.54 -9.45 1.62
C GLN A 82 2.94 -9.27 0.16
N TYR A 83 2.16 -9.81 -0.78
CA TYR A 83 2.39 -9.64 -2.20
C TYR A 83 2.22 -8.17 -2.64
N HIS A 84 1.16 -7.50 -2.17
CA HIS A 84 0.96 -6.07 -2.39
C HIS A 84 2.17 -5.27 -1.89
N ARG A 85 2.60 -5.53 -0.65
CA ARG A 85 3.75 -4.87 -0.04
C ARG A 85 5.03 -5.09 -0.86
N TYR A 86 5.28 -6.33 -1.28
CA TYR A 86 6.43 -6.65 -2.12
C TYR A 86 6.41 -5.89 -3.45
N ILE A 87 5.27 -5.88 -4.16
CA ILE A 87 5.20 -5.24 -5.48
C ILE A 87 5.23 -3.72 -5.38
N ARG A 88 4.49 -3.13 -4.43
CA ARG A 88 4.35 -1.68 -4.32
C ARG A 88 5.51 -0.98 -3.63
N HIS A 89 6.09 -1.62 -2.62
CA HIS A 89 7.10 -0.97 -1.78
C HIS A 89 8.49 -1.57 -2.03
N GLU A 90 8.64 -2.91 -2.02
CA GLU A 90 9.98 -3.50 -2.12
C GLU A 90 10.53 -3.60 -3.55
N LEU A 91 9.69 -3.89 -4.53
CA LEU A 91 10.12 -4.13 -5.91
C LEU A 91 10.54 -2.83 -6.61
N GLU A 92 9.83 -1.74 -6.37
CA GLU A 92 10.16 -0.43 -6.93
C GLU A 92 11.50 0.07 -6.38
N ASP A 93 11.75 -0.05 -5.08
CA ASP A 93 13.05 0.25 -4.48
C ASP A 93 14.18 -0.56 -5.12
N ARG A 94 13.96 -1.87 -5.31
CA ARG A 94 14.93 -2.77 -5.98
C ARG A 94 15.13 -2.44 -7.46
N LYS A 95 14.14 -1.87 -8.15
CA LYS A 95 14.29 -1.43 -9.55
C LYS A 95 15.13 -0.17 -9.62
N GLU A 96 14.88 0.79 -8.74
CA GLU A 96 15.67 2.01 -8.64
C GLU A 96 17.13 1.71 -8.30
N GLU A 97 17.36 0.85 -7.31
CA GLU A 97 18.70 0.45 -6.91
C GLU A 97 19.45 -0.24 -8.06
N ARG A 98 18.80 -1.18 -8.76
CA ARG A 98 19.39 -1.84 -9.94
C ARG A 98 19.72 -0.85 -11.05
N LYS A 99 18.87 0.16 -11.29
CA LYS A 99 19.14 1.23 -12.26
C LYS A 99 20.37 2.04 -11.86
N ARG A 100 20.50 2.42 -10.58
CA ARG A 100 21.67 3.15 -10.05
C ARG A 100 22.97 2.35 -10.18
N LEU A 101 22.94 1.06 -9.84
CA LEU A 101 24.11 0.18 -9.95
C LEU A 101 24.56 -0.01 -11.40
N ARG A 102 23.61 -0.17 -12.33
CA ARG A 102 23.90 -0.26 -13.78
C ARG A 102 24.53 1.02 -14.33
N ALA A 103 24.01 2.19 -13.94
CA ALA A 103 24.59 3.47 -14.34
C ALA A 103 26.05 3.62 -13.88
N ARG A 104 26.34 3.27 -12.62
CA ARG A 104 27.71 3.28 -12.07
C ARG A 104 28.64 2.28 -12.77
N ALA A 105 28.13 1.12 -13.16
CA ALA A 105 28.92 0.14 -13.92
C ALA A 105 29.25 0.65 -15.33
N ALA A 106 28.29 1.27 -16.01
CA ALA A 106 28.49 1.87 -17.33
C ALA A 106 29.51 3.02 -17.29
N GLU A 107 29.44 3.90 -16.28
CA GLU A 107 30.41 4.99 -16.11
C GLU A 107 31.83 4.46 -15.88
N ARG A 108 31.98 3.44 -15.01
CA ARG A 108 33.27 2.78 -14.76
C ARG A 108 33.84 2.15 -16.02
N LYS A 109 33.00 1.48 -16.82
CA LYS A 109 33.40 0.87 -18.09
C LYS A 109 33.87 1.93 -19.09
N ALA A 110 33.09 2.99 -19.29
CA ALA A 110 33.44 4.07 -20.21
C ALA A 110 34.77 4.77 -19.82
N ARG A 111 35.00 4.98 -18.51
CA ARG A 111 36.25 5.56 -18.01
C ARG A 111 37.45 4.65 -18.28
N SER A 112 37.30 3.35 -18.05
CA SER A 112 38.35 2.37 -18.32
C SER A 112 38.68 2.28 -19.81
N GLU A 113 37.67 2.32 -20.69
CA GLU A 113 37.85 2.29 -22.14
C GLU A 113 38.55 3.56 -22.65
N ALA A 114 38.18 4.73 -22.13
CA ALA A 114 38.84 6.00 -22.45
C ALA A 114 40.32 6.02 -22.02
N GLN A 115 40.63 5.51 -20.83
CA GLN A 115 42.01 5.40 -20.34
C GLN A 115 42.83 4.42 -21.18
N ALA A 116 42.27 3.28 -21.56
CA ALA A 116 42.93 2.30 -22.42
C ALA A 116 43.22 2.87 -23.82
N ALA A 117 42.29 3.63 -24.39
CA ALA A 117 42.48 4.30 -25.69
C ALA A 117 43.56 5.39 -25.64
N GLN A 118 43.66 6.14 -24.54
CA GLN A 118 44.71 7.14 -24.35
C GLN A 118 46.11 6.53 -24.16
N ALA A 119 46.20 5.32 -23.57
CA ALA A 119 47.48 4.63 -23.37
C ALA A 119 48.04 3.94 -24.64
N GLN A 120 47.25 3.88 -25.71
CA GLN A 120 47.64 3.28 -27.00
C GLN A 120 48.04 4.31 -28.07
N GLN A 121 47.96 5.61 -27.76
CA GLN A 121 48.44 6.72 -28.57
C GLN A 121 49.79 7.22 -28.05
#